data_AF-A0A958IZK0-F1
#
_entry.id   AF-A0A958IZK0-F1
#
_cell.length_a   1.000
_cell.length_b   1.000
_cell.length_c   1.000
_cell.angle_alpha   90.00
_cell.angle_beta   90.00
_cell.angle_gamma   90.00
#
_symmetry.space_group_name_H-M   'P 1'
#
loop_
_entity.id
_entity.type
_entity.pdbx_description
1 polymer ?
#
loop_
_entity_poly.entity_id
_entity_poly.type
_entity_poly.pdbx_seq_one_letter_code
_entity_poly.pdbx_strand_id
1 'polypeptide(L)'
;ALLSPMLLTGLDQQAGIAAYANRWDLNDSAFQIIFWLTEPVVEWFGYHPGHAQQMSRYATAALLLIWLAIVFFKPSKSPLQFIDHCLLVVAALFLLSPTQFPWYSLWLVPLLVFSPRKPLLLLTVLLPLYYLWYHFEPRNQLAIFENGIVWLEFVPVWLWLVWEWRFSEG
;
A
#
# COMPACT_ATOMS: atom_id res chain seq x y z
N ALA A 1 -11.52 31.13 6.83
CA ALA A 1 -10.17 31.68 7.03
C ALA A 1 -9.09 30.59 7.18
N LEU A 2 -9.38 29.41 7.77
CA LEU A 2 -8.36 28.35 7.96
C LEU A 2 -7.79 27.75 6.66
N LEU A 3 -8.63 27.58 5.63
CA LEU A 3 -8.23 27.00 4.34
C LEU A 3 -7.86 28.07 3.30
N SER A 4 -7.95 29.36 3.62
CA SER A 4 -7.66 30.42 2.64
C SER A 4 -6.23 30.38 2.10
N PRO A 5 -5.18 30.02 2.88
CA PRO A 5 -3.84 29.89 2.31
C PRO A 5 -3.80 28.79 1.23
N MET A 6 -4.42 27.64 1.49
CA MET A 6 -4.48 26.53 0.53
C MET A 6 -5.29 26.86 -0.73
N LEU A 7 -6.39 27.61 -0.60
CA LEU A 7 -7.20 28.01 -1.74
C LEU A 7 -6.52 29.08 -2.60
N LEU A 8 -5.75 29.97 -1.96
CA LEU A 8 -5.05 31.06 -2.64
C LEU A 8 -3.75 30.61 -3.30
N THR A 9 -3.10 29.57 -2.77
CA THR A 9 -1.83 29.04 -3.31
C THR A 9 -1.99 27.74 -4.08
N GLY A 10 -3.14 27.06 -4.02
CA GLY A 10 -3.32 25.71 -4.60
C GLY A 10 -3.09 25.57 -6.11
N LEU A 11 -3.02 26.67 -6.86
CA LEU A 11 -2.68 26.70 -8.29
C LEU A 11 -1.19 26.95 -8.57
N ASP A 12 -0.41 27.28 -7.53
CA ASP A 12 1.03 27.48 -7.63
C ASP A 12 1.74 26.12 -7.59
N GLN A 13 2.68 25.86 -8.50
CA GLN A 13 3.37 24.56 -8.59
C GLN A 13 4.26 24.29 -7.37
N GLN A 14 4.64 25.33 -6.63
CA GLN A 14 5.39 25.23 -5.38
C GLN A 14 4.49 25.07 -4.15
N ALA A 15 3.16 25.15 -4.32
CA ALA A 15 2.24 24.97 -3.21
C ALA A 15 2.21 23.50 -2.77
N GLY A 16 2.03 23.29 -1.47
CA GLY A 16 2.03 21.97 -0.84
C GLY A 16 1.06 20.97 -1.46
N ILE A 17 -0.01 21.41 -2.13
CA ILE A 17 -0.96 20.55 -2.85
C ILE A 17 -0.35 19.97 -4.13
N ALA A 18 0.30 20.80 -4.95
CA ALA A 18 0.97 20.36 -6.18
C ALA A 18 2.19 19.49 -5.85
N ALA A 19 2.96 19.87 -4.82
CA ALA A 19 4.07 19.07 -4.31
C ALA A 19 3.60 17.70 -3.78
N TYR A 20 2.52 17.65 -3.00
CA TYR A 20 1.90 16.41 -2.55
C TYR A 20 1.43 15.57 -3.74
N ALA A 21 0.72 16.15 -4.71
CA ALA A 21 0.22 15.42 -5.88
C ALA A 21 1.35 14.82 -6.76
N ASN A 22 2.51 15.47 -6.80
CA ASN A 22 3.68 15.02 -7.56
C ASN A 22 4.48 13.92 -6.85
N ARG A 23 4.52 13.92 -5.50
CA ARG A 23 5.25 12.92 -4.70
C ARG A 23 4.41 12.55 -3.48
N TRP A 24 3.43 11.68 -3.71
CA TRP A 24 2.52 11.19 -2.68
C TRP A 24 2.85 9.75 -2.27
N ASP A 25 3.54 9.00 -3.12
CA ASP A 25 3.97 7.62 -2.92
C ASP A 25 5.03 7.53 -1.83
N LEU A 26 4.67 6.88 -0.73
CA LEU A 26 5.46 6.83 0.49
C LEU A 26 5.22 5.52 1.24
N ASN A 27 6.33 4.89 1.63
CA ASN A 27 6.34 3.62 2.34
C ASN A 27 5.65 2.48 1.58
N ASP A 28 5.78 2.46 0.26
CA ASP A 28 5.09 1.50 -0.59
C ASP A 28 6.00 0.35 -0.99
N SER A 29 5.56 -0.88 -0.72
CA SER A 29 6.28 -2.09 -1.13
C SER A 29 5.76 -2.64 -2.46
N ALA A 30 4.50 -3.07 -2.48
CA ALA A 30 3.93 -3.72 -3.66
C ALA A 30 3.73 -2.76 -4.84
N PHE A 31 3.35 -1.51 -4.57
CA PHE A 31 3.21 -0.49 -5.62
C PHE A 31 4.57 -0.17 -6.27
N GLN A 32 5.65 -0.11 -5.50
CA GLN A 32 7.01 0.05 -6.01
C GLN A 32 7.39 -1.07 -6.98
N ILE A 33 7.08 -2.33 -6.66
CA ILE A 33 7.28 -3.47 -7.58
C ILE A 33 6.46 -3.28 -8.86
N ILE A 34 5.19 -2.89 -8.73
CA ILE A 34 4.32 -2.66 -9.89
C ILE A 34 4.91 -1.55 -10.76
N PHE A 35 5.42 -0.48 -10.17
CA PHE A 35 6.10 0.60 -10.89
C PHE A 35 7.35 0.13 -11.64
N TRP A 36 8.22 -0.65 -10.99
CA TRP A 36 9.40 -1.23 -11.65
C TRP A 36 9.04 -2.17 -12.82
N LEU A 37 7.86 -2.78 -12.80
CA LEU A 37 7.37 -3.62 -13.89
C LEU A 37 6.73 -2.80 -15.03
N THR A 38 6.09 -1.67 -14.73
CA THR A 38 5.42 -0.84 -15.74
C THR A 38 6.35 0.15 -16.44
N GLU A 39 7.37 0.65 -15.74
CA GLU A 39 8.38 1.58 -16.28
C GLU A 39 9.04 1.09 -17.58
N PRO A 40 9.66 -0.11 -17.65
CA PRO A 40 10.31 -0.58 -18.87
C PRO A 40 9.31 -0.83 -20.01
N VAL A 41 8.06 -1.18 -19.69
CA VAL A 41 7.01 -1.35 -20.70
C VAL A 41 6.67 -0.01 -21.35
N VAL A 42 6.47 1.02 -20.55
CA VAL A 42 6.17 2.39 -21.04
C VAL A 42 7.32 2.93 -21.89
N GLU A 43 8.57 2.71 -21.46
CA GLU A 43 9.76 3.10 -22.21
C GLU A 43 9.85 2.38 -23.56
N TRP A 44 9.57 1.06 -23.60
CA TRP A 44 9.61 0.29 -24.83
C TRP A 44 8.61 0.80 -25.87
N PHE A 45 7.43 1.25 -25.44
CA PHE A 45 6.45 1.86 -26.34
C PHE A 45 6.74 3.34 -26.66
N GLY A 46 7.84 3.91 -26.15
CA GLY A 46 8.26 5.28 -26.43
C GLY A 46 7.36 6.35 -25.78
N TYR A 47 6.63 5.98 -24.73
CA TYR A 47 5.77 6.91 -23.99
C TYR A 47 6.57 7.70 -22.94
N HIS A 48 6.07 8.89 -22.60
CA HIS A 48 6.69 9.73 -21.57
C HIS A 48 6.69 9.02 -20.19
N PRO A 49 7.77 9.08 -19.38
CA PRO A 49 7.89 8.37 -18.09
C PRO A 49 6.73 8.62 -17.10
N GLY A 50 6.10 9.79 -17.17
CA GLY A 50 4.90 10.10 -16.37
C GLY A 50 3.73 9.12 -16.56
N HIS A 51 3.67 8.39 -17.68
CA HIS A 51 2.65 7.36 -17.91
C HIS A 51 2.90 6.08 -17.09
N ALA A 52 4.13 5.81 -16.63
CA ALA A 52 4.43 4.65 -15.81
C ALA A 52 3.69 4.70 -14.47
N GLN A 53 3.69 5.86 -13.80
CA GLN A 53 2.91 6.10 -12.58
C GLN A 53 1.41 5.86 -12.80
N GLN A 54 0.86 6.36 -13.91
CA GLN A 54 -0.55 6.17 -14.25
C GLN A 54 -0.86 4.69 -14.54
N MET A 55 0.01 4.01 -15.29
CA MET A 55 -0.10 2.58 -15.57
C MET A 55 -0.06 1.74 -14.29
N SER A 56 0.82 2.08 -13.34
CA SER A 56 0.91 1.40 -12.04
C SER A 56 -0.36 1.53 -11.22
N ARG A 57 -1.00 2.70 -11.23
CA ARG A 57 -2.31 2.91 -10.59
C ARG A 57 -3.39 2.05 -11.22
N TYR A 58 -3.44 1.97 -12.56
CA TYR A 58 -4.40 1.11 -13.25
C TYR A 58 -4.15 -0.38 -12.99
N ALA A 59 -2.88 -0.81 -13.00
CA ALA A 59 -2.50 -2.18 -12.67
C ALA A 59 -2.90 -2.53 -11.23
N THR A 60 -2.62 -1.64 -10.28
CA THR A 60 -3.00 -1.79 -8.86
C THR A 60 -4.51 -1.89 -8.70
N ALA A 61 -5.28 -1.01 -9.35
CA ALA A 61 -6.74 -1.05 -9.33
C ALA A 61 -7.28 -2.36 -9.93
N ALA A 62 -6.70 -2.83 -11.05
CA ALA A 62 -7.07 -4.10 -11.66
C ALA A 62 -6.78 -5.28 -10.74
N LEU A 63 -5.61 -5.32 -10.09
CA LEU A 63 -5.26 -6.36 -9.11
C LEU A 63 -6.23 -6.38 -7.93
N LEU A 64 -6.61 -5.22 -7.41
CA LEU A 64 -7.59 -5.12 -6.33
C LEU A 64 -8.97 -5.61 -6.76
N LEU A 65 -9.42 -5.27 -7.98
CA LEU A 65 -10.70 -5.75 -8.53
C LEU A 65 -10.69 -7.27 -8.76
N ILE A 66 -9.59 -7.81 -9.28
CA ILE A 66 -9.42 -9.27 -9.42
C ILE A 66 -9.46 -9.93 -8.04
N TRP A 67 -8.78 -9.38 -7.05
CA TRP A 67 -8.79 -9.89 -5.68
C TRP A 67 -10.19 -9.88 -5.07
N LEU A 68 -10.91 -8.76 -5.21
CA LEU A 68 -12.31 -8.65 -4.81
C LEU A 68 -13.17 -9.74 -5.45
N ALA A 69 -13.01 -9.96 -6.75
CA ALA A 69 -13.72 -11.00 -7.48
C ALA A 69 -13.38 -12.39 -6.93
N ILE A 70 -12.11 -12.69 -6.65
CA ILE A 70 -11.67 -13.98 -6.08
C ILE A 70 -12.28 -14.21 -4.69
N VAL A 71 -12.16 -13.23 -3.79
CA VAL A 71 -12.63 -13.33 -2.40
C VAL A 71 -14.15 -13.50 -2.34
N PHE A 72 -14.91 -12.79 -3.18
CA PHE A 72 -16.37 -12.86 -3.21
C PHE A 72 -16.94 -13.81 -4.26
N PHE A 73 -16.10 -14.54 -5.00
CA PHE A 73 -16.57 -15.49 -6.01
C PHE A 73 -17.45 -16.57 -5.39
N LYS A 74 -17.08 -17.03 -4.18
CA LYS A 74 -17.88 -17.98 -3.40
C LYS A 74 -18.65 -17.21 -2.32
N PRO A 75 -19.99 -17.40 -2.23
CA PRO A 75 -20.78 -16.73 -1.21
C PRO A 75 -20.33 -17.16 0.19
N SER A 76 -20.34 -16.21 1.12
CA SER A 76 -20.06 -16.50 2.53
C SER A 76 -21.15 -17.40 3.12
N LYS A 77 -20.73 -18.43 3.82
CA LYS A 77 -21.61 -19.41 4.50
C LYS A 77 -21.91 -19.02 5.94
N SER A 78 -21.16 -18.08 6.50
CA SER A 78 -21.34 -17.59 7.88
C SER A 78 -20.95 -16.12 8.02
N PRO A 79 -21.42 -15.41 9.07
CA PRO A 79 -21.00 -14.04 9.37
C PRO A 79 -19.49 -13.92 9.59
N LEU A 80 -18.86 -14.91 10.24
CA LEU A 80 -17.41 -14.92 10.47
C LEU A 80 -16.64 -15.03 9.14
N GLN A 81 -17.11 -15.85 8.20
CA GLN A 81 -16.49 -15.93 6.87
C GLN A 81 -16.64 -14.61 6.10
N PHE A 82 -17.77 -13.93 6.23
CA PHE A 82 -17.94 -12.60 5.63
C PHE A 82 -16.97 -11.57 6.24
N ILE A 83 -16.77 -11.58 7.55
CA ILE A 83 -15.78 -10.72 8.22
C ILE A 83 -14.36 -11.03 7.72
N ASP A 84 -14.01 -12.30 7.54
CA ASP A 84 -12.71 -12.69 6.98
C ASP A 84 -12.53 -12.19 5.54
N HIS A 85 -13.57 -12.27 4.70
CA HIS A 85 -13.54 -11.69 3.35
C HIS A 85 -13.31 -10.18 3.40
N CYS A 86 -14.00 -9.45 4.29
CA CYS A 86 -13.76 -8.02 4.49
C CYS A 86 -12.33 -7.73 4.95
N LEU A 87 -11.79 -8.53 5.87
CA LEU A 87 -10.40 -8.41 6.33
C LEU A 87 -9.42 -8.57 5.16
N LEU A 88 -9.60 -9.59 4.33
CA LEU A 88 -8.78 -9.85 3.15
C LEU A 88 -8.81 -8.71 2.14
N VAL A 89 -9.97 -8.08 1.95
CA VAL A 89 -10.12 -6.93 1.05
C VAL A 89 -9.43 -5.69 1.58
N VAL A 90 -9.65 -5.36 2.86
CA VAL A 90 -9.01 -4.19 3.49
C VAL A 90 -7.49 -4.40 3.56
N ALA A 91 -7.04 -5.63 3.83
CA ALA A 91 -5.62 -5.99 3.80
C ALA A 91 -5.02 -5.81 2.40
N ALA A 92 -5.69 -6.29 1.35
CA ALA A 92 -5.22 -6.10 -0.03
C ALA A 92 -5.20 -4.62 -0.43
N LEU A 93 -6.24 -3.85 -0.07
CA LEU A 93 -6.28 -2.41 -0.31
C LEU A 93 -5.09 -1.71 0.35
N PHE A 94 -4.79 -2.03 1.61
CA PHE A 94 -3.65 -1.48 2.33
C PHE A 94 -2.32 -1.91 1.69
N LEU A 95 -2.13 -3.20 1.45
CA LEU A 95 -0.88 -3.78 0.96
C LEU A 95 -0.54 -3.38 -0.48
N LEU A 96 -1.55 -3.10 -1.31
CA LEU A 96 -1.39 -2.64 -2.69
C LEU A 96 -1.39 -1.11 -2.81
N SER A 97 -1.70 -0.38 -1.73
CA SER A 97 -1.73 1.08 -1.75
C SER A 97 -0.34 1.66 -2.05
N PRO A 98 -0.24 2.72 -2.87
CA PRO A 98 0.99 3.52 -3.03
C PRO A 98 1.34 4.33 -1.78
N THR A 99 0.45 4.36 -0.77
CA THR A 99 0.71 5.03 0.51
C THR A 99 0.33 4.13 1.67
N GLN A 100 1.33 3.74 2.46
CA GLN A 100 1.14 2.76 3.53
C GLN A 100 1.48 3.37 4.89
N PHE A 101 0.74 4.42 5.26
CA PHE A 101 0.92 5.05 6.55
C PHE A 101 0.45 4.15 7.72
N PRO A 102 1.15 4.16 8.86
CA PRO A 102 0.85 3.24 9.98
C PRO A 102 -0.59 3.34 10.48
N TRP A 103 -1.18 4.53 10.49
CA TRP A 103 -2.56 4.74 10.97
C TRP A 103 -3.63 4.12 10.07
N TYR A 104 -3.35 3.83 8.79
CA TYR A 104 -4.31 3.10 7.95
C TYR A 104 -4.44 1.63 8.36
N SER A 105 -3.48 1.08 9.12
CA SER A 105 -3.63 -0.26 9.71
C SER A 105 -4.76 -0.34 10.74
N LEU A 106 -5.22 0.80 11.27
CA LEU A 106 -6.40 0.84 12.15
C LEU A 106 -7.67 0.36 11.46
N TRP A 107 -7.72 0.33 10.12
CA TRP A 107 -8.84 -0.26 9.38
C TRP A 107 -8.88 -1.79 9.51
N LEU A 108 -7.73 -2.43 9.76
CA LEU A 108 -7.61 -3.88 9.94
C LEU A 108 -7.97 -4.31 11.36
N VAL A 109 -7.62 -3.51 12.37
CA VAL A 109 -7.70 -3.88 13.78
C VAL A 109 -9.09 -4.39 14.21
N PRO A 110 -10.22 -3.73 13.89
CA PRO A 110 -11.54 -4.21 14.27
C PRO A 110 -11.88 -5.58 13.66
N LEU A 111 -11.41 -5.86 12.45
CA LEU A 111 -11.66 -7.11 11.74
C LEU A 111 -10.77 -8.24 12.29
N LEU A 112 -9.52 -7.92 12.66
CA LEU A 112 -8.57 -8.85 13.27
C LEU A 112 -9.01 -9.37 14.64
N VAL A 113 -9.89 -8.65 15.35
CA VAL A 113 -10.51 -9.14 16.60
C VAL A 113 -11.34 -10.41 16.34
N PHE A 114 -12.01 -10.49 15.19
CA PHE A 114 -12.90 -11.60 14.85
C PHE A 114 -12.23 -12.67 13.97
N SER A 115 -11.28 -12.27 13.12
CA SER A 115 -10.47 -13.18 12.30
C SER A 115 -8.97 -12.88 12.49
N PRO A 116 -8.34 -13.40 13.55
CA PRO A 116 -6.95 -13.09 13.86
C PRO A 116 -6.01 -13.76 12.86
N ARG A 117 -5.45 -12.97 11.95
CA ARG A 117 -4.40 -13.43 11.01
C ARG A 117 -3.03 -12.97 11.47
N LYS A 118 -2.18 -13.92 11.84
CA LYS A 118 -0.83 -13.66 12.38
C LYS A 118 0.04 -12.78 11.46
N PRO A 119 0.04 -12.96 10.12
CA PRO A 119 0.82 -12.08 9.24
C PRO A 119 0.38 -10.61 9.32
N LEU A 120 -0.92 -10.36 9.41
CA LEU A 120 -1.48 -9.01 9.50
C LEU A 120 -1.27 -8.40 10.90
N LEU A 121 -1.26 -9.22 11.95
CA LEU A 121 -0.84 -8.76 13.28
C LEU A 121 0.64 -8.36 13.29
N LEU A 122 1.52 -9.15 12.66
CA LEU A 122 2.93 -8.79 12.50
C LEU A 122 3.09 -7.45 11.78
N LEU A 123 2.30 -7.21 10.72
CA LEU A 123 2.29 -5.92 10.01
C LEU A 123 2.01 -4.75 10.97
N THR A 124 1.01 -4.87 11.86
CA THR A 124 0.70 -3.79 12.83
C THR A 124 1.86 -3.49 13.79
N VAL A 125 2.72 -4.48 14.07
CA VAL A 125 3.91 -4.32 14.92
C VAL A 125 5.09 -3.72 14.14
N LEU A 126 5.21 -4.01 12.85
CA LEU A 126 6.31 -3.52 12.02
C LEU A 126 6.08 -2.10 11.51
N LEU A 127 4.83 -1.70 11.22
CA LEU A 127 4.50 -0.39 10.65
C LEU A 127 5.04 0.83 11.43
N PRO A 128 5.18 0.83 12.77
CA PRO A 128 5.83 1.94 13.48
C PRO A 128 7.28 2.22 13.02
N LEU A 129 7.96 1.29 12.34
CA LEU A 129 9.27 1.53 11.73
C LEU A 129 9.24 2.65 10.68
N TYR A 130 8.08 2.95 10.09
CA TYR A 130 7.84 4.09 9.22
C TYR A 130 8.36 5.40 9.81
N TYR A 131 8.24 5.59 11.13
CA TYR A 131 8.67 6.83 11.78
C TYR A 131 10.20 7.03 11.77
N LEU A 132 10.98 5.99 11.43
CA LEU A 132 12.41 6.13 11.16
C LEU A 132 12.68 7.00 9.92
N TRP A 133 11.70 7.21 9.04
CA TRP A 133 11.84 8.18 7.96
C TRP A 133 12.24 9.57 8.50
N TYR A 134 11.56 10.07 9.54
CA TYR A 134 11.90 11.36 10.17
C TYR A 134 13.31 11.38 10.80
N HIS A 135 13.92 10.22 11.02
CA HIS A 135 15.31 10.11 11.44
C HIS A 135 16.28 10.18 10.24
N PHE A 136 15.99 9.48 9.14
CA PHE A 136 16.90 9.33 8.00
C PHE A 136 16.84 10.46 6.97
N GLU A 137 15.67 11.06 6.74
CA GLU A 137 15.51 12.13 5.73
C GLU A 137 16.36 13.37 6.05
N PRO A 138 16.37 13.94 7.27
CA PRO A 138 17.21 15.10 7.58
C PRO A 138 18.71 14.83 7.49
N ARG A 139 19.12 13.56 7.41
CA ARG A 139 20.51 13.12 7.31
C ARG A 139 20.93 12.80 5.87
N ASN A 140 20.05 13.01 4.89
CA ASN A 140 20.24 12.59 3.49
C ASN A 140 20.53 11.08 3.36
N GLN A 141 19.95 10.26 4.24
CA GLN A 141 20.13 8.80 4.28
C GLN A 141 18.85 8.05 3.89
N LEU A 142 17.98 8.68 3.10
CA LEU A 142 16.66 8.14 2.74
C LEU A 142 16.75 6.79 2.02
N ALA A 143 17.84 6.53 1.29
CA ALA A 143 18.09 5.25 0.63
C ALA A 143 18.11 4.05 1.59
N ILE A 144 18.52 4.24 2.86
CA ILE A 144 18.48 3.17 3.88
C ILE A 144 17.02 2.85 4.24
N PHE A 145 16.19 3.88 4.34
CA PHE A 145 14.77 3.72 4.62
C PHE A 145 14.07 3.03 3.44
N GLU A 146 14.17 3.60 2.23
CA GLU A 146 13.49 3.12 1.02
C GLU A 146 13.93 1.70 0.60
N ASN A 147 15.23 1.38 0.67
CA ASN A 147 15.74 0.08 0.20
C ASN A 147 15.92 -0.96 1.31
N GLY A 148 15.70 -0.58 2.58
CA GLY A 148 15.91 -1.45 3.73
C GLY A 148 14.68 -1.55 4.62
N ILE A 149 14.32 -0.44 5.26
CA ILE A 149 13.25 -0.40 6.27
C ILE A 149 11.89 -0.76 5.66
N VAL A 150 11.53 -0.19 4.52
CA VAL A 150 10.28 -0.53 3.80
C VAL A 150 10.20 -2.05 3.56
N TRP A 151 11.26 -2.65 3.02
CA TRP A 151 11.28 -4.09 2.74
C TRP A 151 11.24 -4.94 4.01
N LEU A 152 11.87 -4.48 5.10
CA LEU A 152 11.78 -5.13 6.40
C LEU A 152 10.35 -5.12 6.96
N GLU A 153 9.58 -4.05 6.73
CA GLU A 153 8.17 -3.95 7.13
C GLU A 153 7.28 -4.96 6.38
N PHE A 154 7.46 -5.06 5.06
CA PHE A 154 6.49 -5.74 4.20
C PHE A 154 6.88 -7.15 3.75
N VAL A 155 8.17 -7.44 3.53
CA VAL A 155 8.60 -8.77 3.02
C VAL A 155 8.23 -9.91 3.97
N PRO A 156 8.49 -9.82 5.30
CA PRO A 156 8.09 -10.89 6.23
C PRO A 156 6.59 -11.14 6.22
N VAL A 157 5.79 -10.07 6.08
CA VAL A 157 4.32 -10.14 6.04
C VAL A 157 3.86 -10.82 4.75
N TRP A 158 4.39 -10.42 3.58
CA TRP A 158 4.05 -11.04 2.30
C TRP A 158 4.43 -12.51 2.24
N LEU A 159 5.64 -12.87 2.69
CA LEU A 159 6.10 -14.26 2.71
C LEU A 159 5.18 -15.11 3.59
N TRP A 160 4.79 -14.59 4.75
CA TRP A 160 3.89 -15.32 5.66
C TRP A 160 2.46 -15.41 5.12
N LEU A 161 1.92 -14.37 4.48
CA LEU A 161 0.61 -14.44 3.81
C LEU A 161 0.58 -15.49 2.69
N VAL A 162 1.61 -15.52 1.84
CA VAL A 162 1.72 -16.51 0.75
C VAL A 162 1.86 -17.92 1.32
N TRP A 163 2.62 -18.09 2.40
CA TRP A 163 2.74 -19.36 3.10
C TRP A 163 1.39 -19.79 3.69
N GLU A 164 0.70 -18.93 4.44
CA GLU A 164 -0.63 -19.22 4.99
C GLU A 164 -1.60 -19.63 3.88
N TRP A 165 -1.64 -18.91 2.76
CA TRP A 165 -2.50 -19.25 1.63
C TRP A 165 -2.20 -20.63 1.03
N ARG A 166 -0.93 -20.99 0.87
CA ARG A 166 -0.53 -22.29 0.28
C ARG A 166 -0.77 -23.49 1.21
N PHE A 167 -0.71 -23.28 2.53
CA PHE A 167 -0.77 -24.37 3.51
C PHE A 167 -2.10 -24.40 4.30
N SER A 168 -3.00 -23.43 4.13
CA SER A 168 -4.31 -23.39 4.78
C SER A 168 -5.41 -24.16 4.03
N GLU A 169 -5.10 -24.85 2.93
CA GLU A 169 -6.03 -25.80 2.25
C GLU A 169 -5.92 -27.26 2.79
N GLY A 170 -5.42 -27.45 4.02
CA GLY A 170 -5.36 -28.75 4.71
C GLY A 170 -6.47 -28.95 5.73
#